data_AF-A0A935GYH4-F1
#
_entry.id   AF-A0A935GYH4-F1
#
_cell.length_a   1.000
_cell.length_b   1.000
_cell.length_c   1.000
_cell.angle_alpha   90.00
_cell.angle_beta   90.00
_cell.angle_gamma   90.00
#
_symmetry.space_group_name_H-M   'P 1'
#
loop_
_entity.id
_entity.type
_entity.pdbx_description
1 polymer ?
#
loop_
_entity_poly.entity_id
_entity_poly.type
_entity_poly.pdbx_seq_one_letter_code
_entity_poly.pdbx_strand_id
1 'polypeptide(L)'
;MTTPSAECLAAMERYELLSRTLGHNHPYTRAALQHVLELAPQSFHEYMLNMAQELGLLPHPSGYTKGGVPVYCLEDVTQHLGIQPDEAQHLITQFIQEREAAGLGSGLIDPANVHVTH
;
A
#
# COMPACT_ATOMS: atom_id res chain seq x y z
N MET A 1 14.53 -13.47 6.79
CA MET A 1 13.51 -12.51 7.26
C MET A 1 14.14 -11.68 8.36
N THR A 2 14.14 -10.36 8.23
CA THR A 2 14.68 -9.45 9.25
C THR A 2 13.70 -9.36 10.42
N THR A 3 14.19 -9.26 11.64
CA THR A 3 13.36 -9.10 12.83
C THR A 3 12.60 -7.76 12.79
N PRO A 4 11.27 -7.72 13.04
CA PRO A 4 10.51 -6.48 13.12
C PRO A 4 11.03 -5.54 14.21
N SER A 5 10.96 -4.23 13.99
CA SER A 5 11.29 -3.22 15.00
C SER A 5 10.26 -3.22 16.13
N ALA A 6 10.61 -2.66 17.30
CA ALA A 6 9.66 -2.47 18.40
C ALA A 6 8.46 -1.60 18.01
N GLU A 7 8.69 -0.59 17.16
CA GLU A 7 7.63 0.26 16.61
C GLU A 7 6.70 -0.52 15.68
N CYS A 8 7.26 -1.40 14.83
CA CYS A 8 6.45 -2.29 13.99
C CYS A 8 5.59 -3.23 14.83
N LEU A 9 6.14 -3.81 15.91
CA LEU A 9 5.38 -4.68 16.81
C LEU A 9 4.25 -3.92 17.50
N ALA A 10 4.50 -2.72 18.01
CA ALA A 10 3.47 -1.88 18.64
C ALA A 10 2.36 -1.48 17.63
N ALA A 11 2.73 -1.20 16.37
CA ALA A 11 1.77 -0.94 15.31
C ALA A 11 0.91 -2.18 15.00
N MET A 12 1.50 -3.37 14.99
CA MET A 12 0.78 -4.64 14.80
C MET A 12 -0.22 -4.91 15.93
N GLU A 13 0.19 -4.72 17.19
CA GLU A 13 -0.71 -4.87 18.35
C GLU A 13 -1.89 -3.89 18.27
N ARG A 14 -1.64 -2.63 17.87
CA ARG A 14 -2.68 -1.63 17.66
C ARG A 14 -3.65 -2.05 16.56
N TYR A 15 -3.15 -2.53 15.42
CA TYR A 15 -3.99 -3.02 14.33
C TYR A 15 -4.84 -4.23 14.75
N GLU A 16 -4.26 -5.18 15.49
CA GLU A 16 -4.97 -6.35 15.99
C GLU A 16 -6.11 -5.96 16.94
N LEU A 17 -5.87 -5.01 17.85
CA LEU A 17 -6.90 -4.49 18.75
C LEU A 17 -8.06 -3.82 17.97
N LEU A 18 -7.74 -2.98 17.00
CA LEU A 18 -8.75 -2.24 16.22
C LEU A 18 -9.54 -3.17 15.29
N SER A 19 -8.88 -4.17 14.67
CA SER A 19 -9.57 -5.14 13.82
C SER A 19 -10.56 -6.00 14.59
N ARG A 20 -10.23 -6.39 15.83
CA ARG A 20 -11.15 -7.13 16.72
C ARG A 20 -12.33 -6.29 17.21
N THR A 21 -12.13 -5.01 17.45
CA THR A 21 -13.13 -4.14 18.09
C THR A 21 -14.03 -3.42 17.10
N LEU A 22 -13.48 -2.99 15.96
CA LEU A 22 -14.17 -2.16 14.96
C LEU A 22 -14.36 -2.87 13.61
N GLY A 23 -13.67 -3.99 13.39
CA GLY A 23 -13.63 -4.68 12.10
C GLY A 23 -12.61 -4.09 11.13
N HIS A 24 -12.26 -4.86 10.09
CA HIS A 24 -11.23 -4.49 9.10
C HIS A 24 -11.58 -3.27 8.24
N ASN A 25 -12.87 -3.05 7.97
CA ASN A 25 -13.33 -1.99 7.09
C ASN A 25 -13.51 -0.63 7.80
N HIS A 26 -13.25 -0.56 9.11
CA HIS A 26 -13.33 0.69 9.84
C HIS A 26 -12.14 1.61 9.48
N PRO A 27 -12.34 2.92 9.27
CA PRO A 27 -11.25 3.85 8.88
C PRO A 27 -10.02 3.78 9.79
N TYR A 28 -10.22 3.75 11.11
CA TYR A 28 -9.10 3.61 12.06
C TYR A 28 -8.35 2.28 11.94
N THR A 29 -9.04 1.19 11.59
CA THR A 29 -8.38 -0.11 11.38
C THR A 29 -7.56 -0.10 10.10
N ARG A 30 -8.08 0.49 9.02
CA ARG A 30 -7.33 0.66 7.76
C ARG A 30 -6.10 1.55 7.93
N ALA A 31 -6.24 2.68 8.62
CA ALA A 31 -5.10 3.56 8.95
C ALA A 31 -4.05 2.83 9.80
N ALA A 32 -4.46 2.02 10.77
CA ALA A 32 -3.53 1.22 11.56
C ALA A 32 -2.78 0.17 10.72
N LEU A 33 -3.46 -0.45 9.74
CA LEU A 33 -2.79 -1.33 8.79
C LEU A 33 -1.74 -0.58 7.97
N GLN A 34 -2.05 0.63 7.48
CA GLN A 34 -1.09 1.44 6.73
C GLN A 34 0.18 1.76 7.54
N HIS A 35 0.05 2.01 8.86
CA HIS A 35 1.22 2.17 9.74
C HIS A 35 2.05 0.89 9.87
N VAL A 36 1.39 -0.27 10.01
CA VAL A 36 2.11 -1.55 10.03
C VAL A 36 2.91 -1.73 8.74
N LEU A 37 2.30 -1.43 7.59
CA LEU A 37 2.97 -1.53 6.30
C LEU A 37 4.14 -0.55 6.20
N GLU A 38 4.01 0.69 6.67
CA GLU A 38 5.11 1.67 6.64
C GLU A 38 6.33 1.26 7.47
N LEU A 39 6.09 0.61 8.62
CA LEU A 39 7.13 0.18 9.55
C LEU A 39 7.65 -1.25 9.27
N ALA A 40 7.03 -1.94 8.31
CA ALA A 40 7.39 -3.32 8.01
C ALA A 40 8.80 -3.39 7.43
N PRO A 41 9.57 -4.45 7.75
CA PRO A 41 10.88 -4.64 7.14
C PRO A 41 10.74 -4.85 5.62
N GLN A 42 11.74 -4.40 4.85
CA GLN A 42 11.75 -4.53 3.39
C GLN A 42 11.43 -5.95 2.89
N SER A 43 11.95 -6.99 3.57
CA SER A 43 11.66 -8.39 3.21
C SER A 43 10.16 -8.74 3.26
N PHE A 44 9.37 -8.03 4.05
CA PHE A 44 7.92 -8.21 4.10
C PHE A 44 7.24 -7.54 2.89
N HIS A 45 7.71 -6.37 2.46
CA HIS A 45 7.24 -5.74 1.21
C HIS A 45 7.54 -6.60 -0.01
N GLU A 46 8.73 -7.17 -0.08
CA GLU A 46 9.12 -8.11 -1.15
C GLU A 46 8.22 -9.35 -1.16
N TYR A 47 7.93 -9.91 0.03
CA TYR A 47 6.99 -11.02 0.16
C TYR A 47 5.58 -10.66 -0.33
N MET A 48 5.03 -9.51 0.09
CA MET A 48 3.70 -9.07 -0.35
C MET A 48 3.66 -8.81 -1.85
N LEU A 49 4.72 -8.22 -2.41
CA LEU A 49 4.83 -7.97 -3.84
C LEU A 49 4.81 -9.28 -4.63
N ASN A 50 5.61 -10.27 -4.23
CA ASN A 50 5.63 -11.59 -4.87
C ASN A 50 4.26 -12.27 -4.79
N MET A 51 3.63 -12.24 -3.62
CA MET A 51 2.29 -12.81 -3.44
C MET A 51 1.25 -12.11 -4.32
N ALA A 52 1.30 -10.78 -4.43
CA ALA A 52 0.38 -10.03 -5.28
C ALA A 52 0.59 -10.34 -6.78
N GLN A 53 1.83 -10.60 -7.21
CA GLN A 53 2.14 -11.06 -8.57
C GLN A 53 1.63 -12.49 -8.81
N GLU A 54 1.88 -13.42 -7.88
CA GLU A 54 1.42 -14.81 -7.98
C GLU A 54 -0.11 -14.92 -8.04
N LEU A 55 -0.81 -14.05 -7.30
CA LEU A 55 -2.27 -13.98 -7.30
C LEU A 55 -2.84 -13.16 -8.48
N GLY A 56 -1.98 -12.61 -9.34
CA GLY A 56 -2.39 -11.78 -10.47
C GLY A 56 -3.13 -10.50 -10.06
N LEU A 57 -2.80 -9.94 -8.89
CA LEU A 57 -3.43 -8.72 -8.35
C LEU A 57 -2.79 -7.43 -8.87
N LEU A 58 -1.66 -7.53 -9.56
CA LEU A 58 -0.92 -6.40 -10.10
C LEU A 58 -0.80 -6.49 -11.62
N PRO A 59 -0.94 -5.36 -12.34
CA PRO A 59 -0.58 -5.29 -13.75
C PRO A 59 0.95 -5.34 -13.92
N HIS A 60 1.40 -5.22 -15.17
CA HIS A 60 2.82 -4.97 -15.42
C HIS A 60 3.24 -3.62 -14.81
N PRO A 61 4.44 -3.51 -14.22
CA PRO A 61 4.96 -2.24 -13.73
C PRO A 61 5.05 -1.22 -14.86
N SER A 62 4.58 0.01 -14.61
CA SER A 62 4.70 1.13 -15.54
C SER A 62 6.11 1.78 -15.51
N GLY A 63 6.90 1.43 -14.49
CA GLY A 63 8.30 1.83 -14.35
C GLY A 63 8.86 1.44 -13.01
N TYR A 64 10.03 1.99 -12.67
CA TYR A 64 10.72 1.70 -11.42
C TYR A 64 11.27 2.98 -10.77
N THR A 65 11.31 3.02 -9.46
CA THR A 65 12.07 4.06 -8.74
C THR A 65 13.58 3.86 -8.93
N LYS A 66 14.40 4.85 -8.55
CA LYS A 66 15.88 4.71 -8.54
C LYS A 66 16.38 3.51 -7.74
N GLY A 67 15.62 3.08 -6.72
CA GLY A 67 15.94 1.91 -5.90
C GLY A 67 15.49 0.58 -6.51
N GLY A 68 14.93 0.59 -7.73
CA GLY A 68 14.41 -0.61 -8.40
C GLY A 68 13.04 -1.07 -7.88
N VAL A 69 12.33 -0.26 -7.10
CA VAL A 69 10.98 -0.59 -6.64
C VAL A 69 10.00 -0.36 -7.78
N PRO A 70 9.15 -1.35 -8.15
CA PRO A 70 8.18 -1.18 -9.23
C PRO A 70 7.14 -0.12 -8.88
N VAL A 71 6.75 0.65 -9.89
CA VAL A 71 5.71 1.67 -9.82
C VAL A 71 4.61 1.29 -10.79
N TYR A 72 3.36 1.43 -10.37
CA TYR A 72 2.19 1.07 -11.13
C TYR A 72 1.32 2.30 -11.37
N CYS A 73 0.93 2.52 -12.63
CA CYS A 73 -0.06 3.54 -12.95
C CYS A 73 -1.41 3.15 -12.34
N LEU A 74 -2.09 4.11 -11.72
CA LEU A 74 -3.39 3.86 -11.11
C LEU A 74 -4.40 3.39 -12.16
N GLU A 75 -4.38 3.97 -13.36
CA GLU A 75 -5.25 3.58 -14.47
C GLU A 75 -5.05 2.11 -14.84
N ASP A 76 -3.80 1.66 -15.03
CA ASP A 76 -3.47 0.27 -15.33
C ASP A 76 -3.95 -0.69 -14.23
N VAL A 77 -3.78 -0.31 -12.95
CA VAL A 77 -4.23 -1.13 -11.80
C VAL A 77 -5.75 -1.26 -11.81
N THR A 78 -6.46 -0.16 -12.03
CA THR A 78 -7.94 -0.16 -12.02
C THR A 78 -8.51 -0.95 -13.19
N GLN A 79 -7.92 -0.81 -14.38
CA GLN A 79 -8.30 -1.60 -15.55
C GLN A 79 -8.04 -3.08 -15.33
N HIS A 80 -6.88 -3.44 -14.76
CA HIS A 80 -6.50 -4.82 -14.47
C HIS A 80 -7.45 -5.49 -13.46
N LEU A 81 -7.92 -4.73 -12.46
CA LEU A 81 -8.85 -5.20 -11.43
C LEU A 81 -10.33 -5.06 -11.82
N GLY A 82 -10.65 -4.47 -12.97
CA GLY A 82 -12.02 -4.23 -13.42
C GLY A 82 -12.79 -3.20 -12.58
N ILE A 83 -12.07 -2.29 -11.91
CA ILE A 83 -12.64 -1.22 -11.09
C ILE A 83 -13.05 -0.06 -11.98
N GLN A 84 -14.24 0.49 -11.76
CA GLN A 84 -14.71 1.63 -12.56
C GLN A 84 -13.98 2.93 -12.19
N PRO A 85 -13.79 3.87 -13.13
CA PRO A 85 -13.01 5.10 -12.88
C PRO A 85 -13.51 5.93 -11.69
N ASP A 86 -14.83 6.09 -11.54
CA ASP A 86 -15.41 6.85 -10.42
C ASP A 86 -15.16 6.18 -9.06
N GLU A 87 -15.22 4.85 -9.02
CA GLU A 87 -14.93 4.05 -7.84
C GLU A 87 -13.43 4.11 -7.50
N ALA A 88 -12.57 4.01 -8.52
CA ALA A 88 -11.12 4.16 -8.36
C ALA A 88 -10.74 5.52 -7.77
N GLN A 89 -11.35 6.60 -8.27
CA GLN A 89 -11.11 7.95 -7.76
C GLN A 89 -11.56 8.08 -6.30
N HIS A 90 -12.68 7.47 -5.93
CA HIS A 90 -13.13 7.45 -4.54
C HIS A 90 -12.15 6.69 -3.63
N LEU A 91 -11.74 5.48 -4.04
CA LEU A 91 -10.82 4.63 -3.29
C LEU A 91 -9.46 5.30 -3.07
N ILE A 92 -8.89 5.94 -4.10
CA ILE A 92 -7.59 6.61 -3.96
C ILE A 92 -7.69 7.87 -3.10
N THR A 93 -8.78 8.64 -3.22
CA THR A 93 -9.00 9.83 -2.38
C THR A 93 -9.11 9.44 -0.91
N GLN A 94 -9.86 8.38 -0.64
CA GLN A 94 -10.01 7.84 0.70
C GLN A 94 -8.67 7.31 1.25
N PHE A 95 -7.90 6.59 0.43
CA PHE A 95 -6.58 6.08 0.81
C PHE A 95 -5.64 7.22 1.25
N ILE A 96 -5.57 8.31 0.46
CA ILE A 96 -4.74 9.48 0.78
C ILE A 96 -5.20 10.13 2.08
N GLN A 97 -6.50 10.38 2.23
CA GLN A 97 -7.05 11.01 3.44
C GLN A 97 -6.78 10.18 4.70
N GLU A 98 -6.90 8.86 4.62
CA GLU A 98 -6.60 7.96 5.74
C GLU A 98 -5.12 8.02 6.12
N ARG A 99 -4.21 8.06 5.14
CA ARG A 99 -2.77 8.19 5.38
C ARG A 99 -2.41 9.53 5.99
N GLU A 100 -2.93 10.62 5.44
CA GLU A 100 -2.67 11.97 5.94
C GLU A 100 -3.21 12.15 7.37
N ALA A 101 -4.41 11.65 7.67
CA ALA A 101 -4.98 11.65 9.03
C ALA A 101 -4.13 10.82 10.02
N ALA A 102 -3.41 9.82 9.50
CA ALA A 102 -2.48 8.99 10.24
C ALA A 102 -1.06 9.62 10.36
N GLY A 103 -0.83 10.80 9.77
CA GLY A 103 0.48 11.46 9.75
C GLY A 103 1.48 10.80 8.79
N LEU A 104 1.00 9.98 7.86
CA LEU A 104 1.79 9.36 6.81
C LEU A 104 1.75 10.21 5.53
N GLY A 105 2.79 10.09 4.69
CA GLY A 105 2.76 10.67 3.34
C GLY A 105 1.70 10.00 2.46
N SER A 106 1.27 10.66 1.39
CA SER A 106 0.18 10.19 0.50
C SER A 106 0.40 8.79 -0.12
N GLY A 107 1.65 8.31 -0.15
CA GLY A 107 2.02 7.05 -0.78
C GLY A 107 2.07 7.11 -2.32
N LEU A 108 1.75 8.28 -2.90
CA LEU A 108 1.87 8.52 -4.33
C LEU A 108 3.30 8.94 -4.69
N ILE A 109 3.77 8.49 -5.84
CA ILE A 109 5.08 8.84 -6.38
C ILE A 109 4.89 9.86 -7.50
N ASP A 110 5.65 10.94 -7.45
CA ASP A 110 5.72 11.91 -8.55
C ASP A 110 6.23 11.20 -9.82
N PRO A 111 5.48 11.22 -10.94
CA PRO A 111 5.90 10.62 -12.20
C PRO A 111 7.29 11.05 -12.67
N ALA A 112 7.75 12.26 -12.33
CA ALA A 112 9.09 12.73 -12.67
C ALA A 112 10.22 11.92 -12.00
N ASN A 113 9.90 11.17 -10.95
CA ASN A 113 10.82 10.29 -10.22
C ASN A 113 10.75 8.81 -10.67
N VAL A 114 9.98 8.52 -11.71
CA VAL A 114 9.81 7.16 -12.25
C VAL A 114 10.69 6.96 -13.48
N HIS A 115 11.49 5.90 -13.47
CA HIS A 115 12.25 5.46 -14.62
C HIS A 115 11.43 4.45 -15.42
N VAL A 116 10.93 4.89 -16.57
CA VAL A 116 10.16 4.04 -17.49
C VAL A 116 11.11 3.13 -18.25
N THR A 117 10.89 1.83 -18.14
CA THR A 117 11.54 0.82 -18.98
C THR A 117 10.64 0.56 -20.18
N HIS A 118 11.03 1.08 -21.34
CA HIS A 118 10.43 0.74 -22.65
C HIS A 118 10.91 -0.62 -23.14
#